data_AF-A0A934Z7T0-F1
#
_entry.id   AF-A0A934Z7T0-F1
#
_cell.length_a   1.000
_cell.length_b   1.000
_cell.length_c   1.000
_cell.angle_alpha   90.00
_cell.angle_beta   90.00
_cell.angle_gamma   90.00
#
_symmetry.space_group_name_H-M   'P 1'
#
loop_
_entity.id
_entity.type
_entity.pdbx_description
1 polymer ?
#
loop_
_entity_poly.entity_id
_entity_poly.type
_entity_poly.pdbx_seq_one_letter_code
_entity_poly.pdbx_strand_id
1 'polypeptide(L)'
;MTPAEPDAGPLPPCGLYRTTAALGDIPPGRLVSFHNHGDRGPGVFLPTGWIQHRAQFGEVGAAIPSARWSRTLDPLAPEGVYRVREPFYCCEKQCRLFERDLLVQLAYTPEAAPVVLVFAARDGALVPSGPGNLVERATVARLSPVKVSGWT
;
A
#
# COMPACT_ATOMS: atom_id res chain seq x y z
N MET A 1 -25.29 12.30 32.24
CA MET A 1 -24.11 11.93 31.44
C MET A 1 -24.42 10.56 30.84
N THR A 2 -24.71 10.50 29.54
CA THR A 2 -24.94 9.22 28.85
C THR A 2 -23.61 8.48 28.76
N PRO A 3 -23.53 7.18 29.10
CA PRO A 3 -22.31 6.42 28.87
C PRO A 3 -22.00 6.48 27.38
N ALA A 4 -20.76 6.77 27.01
CA ALA A 4 -20.30 6.64 25.64
C ALA A 4 -20.62 5.22 25.17
N GLU A 5 -21.37 5.08 24.08
CA GLU A 5 -21.59 3.78 23.44
C GLU A 5 -20.24 3.07 23.27
N PRO A 6 -20.14 1.76 23.57
CA PRO A 6 -18.94 1.03 23.27
C PRO A 6 -18.72 1.15 21.76
N ASP A 7 -17.56 1.68 21.40
CA ASP A 7 -17.03 1.84 20.05
C ASP A 7 -16.70 0.45 19.46
N ALA A 8 -17.72 -0.42 19.41
CA ALA A 8 -17.62 -1.86 19.23
C ALA A 8 -17.83 -2.25 17.77
N GLY A 9 -17.15 -1.54 16.87
CA GLY A 9 -17.05 -1.93 15.48
C GLY A 9 -15.90 -2.91 15.26
N PRO A 10 -16.01 -3.90 14.35
CA PRO A 10 -14.85 -4.68 13.96
C PRO A 10 -13.81 -3.76 13.30
N LEU A 11 -12.55 -3.90 13.72
CA LEU A 11 -11.42 -3.22 13.11
C LEU A 11 -11.13 -3.81 11.71
N PRO A 12 -10.59 -3.02 10.77
CA PRO A 12 -10.15 -3.55 9.49
C PRO A 12 -8.97 -4.52 9.67
N PRO A 13 -8.65 -5.34 8.64
CA PRO A 13 -7.49 -6.22 8.70
C PRO A 13 -6.17 -5.43 8.75
N CYS A 14 -5.10 -6.03 9.26
CA CYS A 14 -3.77 -5.43 9.12
C CYS A 14 -3.39 -5.28 7.65
N GLY A 15 -2.63 -4.24 7.31
CA GLY A 15 -2.17 -4.03 5.94
C GLY A 15 -1.90 -2.58 5.60
N LEU A 16 -1.79 -2.30 4.30
CA LEU A 16 -1.53 -0.97 3.79
C LEU A 16 -2.84 -0.22 3.53
N TYR A 17 -2.85 1.05 3.92
CA TYR A 17 -4.01 1.92 3.77
C TYR A 17 -3.57 3.32 3.33
N ARG A 18 -4.53 4.04 2.75
CA ARG A 18 -4.48 5.48 2.58
C ARG A 18 -5.35 6.12 3.65
N THR A 19 -4.84 7.15 4.33
CA THR A 19 -5.68 7.95 5.23
C THR A 19 -6.69 8.77 4.41
N THR A 20 -7.96 8.81 4.83
CA THR A 20 -8.96 9.75 4.26
C THR A 20 -9.38 10.83 5.24
N ALA A 21 -9.08 10.63 6.53
CA ALA A 21 -9.19 11.61 7.60
C ALA A 21 -7.84 11.77 8.30
N ALA A 22 -7.66 12.90 8.98
CA ALA A 22 -6.45 13.15 9.77
C ALA A 22 -6.40 12.26 11.03
N LEU A 23 -5.19 11.98 11.52
CA LEU A 23 -4.89 11.34 12.80
C LEU A 23 -3.78 12.10 13.51
N GLY A 24 -4.14 12.96 14.47
CA GLY A 24 -3.18 13.89 15.06
C GLY A 24 -2.49 14.71 13.97
N ASP A 25 -1.16 14.61 13.89
CA ASP A 25 -0.34 15.29 12.88
C ASP A 25 -0.27 14.57 11.52
N ILE A 26 -0.88 13.39 11.39
CA ILE A 26 -0.92 12.65 10.12
C ILE A 26 -2.07 13.21 9.27
N PRO A 27 -1.81 13.91 8.15
CA PRO A 27 -2.87 14.44 7.30
C PRO A 27 -3.59 13.33 6.52
N PRO A 28 -4.75 13.64 5.91
CA PRO A 28 -5.35 12.75 4.91
C PRO A 28 -4.43 12.58 3.69
N GLY A 29 -4.61 11.48 2.98
CA GLY A 29 -3.88 11.16 1.75
C GLY A 29 -2.48 10.61 1.97
N ARG A 30 -2.18 10.02 3.13
CA ARG A 30 -0.88 9.42 3.44
C ARG A 30 -0.92 7.91 3.36
N LEU A 31 0.15 7.31 2.85
CA LEU A 31 0.42 5.89 2.95
C LEU A 31 0.71 5.53 4.40
N VAL A 32 0.06 4.49 4.91
CA VAL A 32 0.28 3.97 6.26
C VAL A 32 0.20 2.45 6.29
N SER A 33 0.91 1.83 7.24
CA SER A 33 0.64 0.47 7.66
C SER A 33 -0.28 0.50 8.88
N PHE A 34 -1.38 -0.24 8.85
CA PHE A 34 -2.28 -0.41 9.99
C PHE A 34 -2.08 -1.78 10.61
N HIS A 35 -2.01 -1.82 11.94
CA HIS A 35 -2.06 -3.04 12.72
C HIS A 35 -3.28 -2.99 13.64
N ASN A 36 -4.14 -4.00 13.57
CA ASN A 36 -5.35 -4.11 14.39
C ASN A 36 -5.12 -4.74 15.77
N HIS A 37 -3.86 -5.06 16.07
CA HIS A 37 -3.40 -5.68 17.32
C HIS A 37 -2.00 -5.16 17.66
N GLY A 38 -1.56 -5.42 18.89
CA GLY A 38 -0.23 -5.07 19.39
C GLY A 38 -0.25 -4.80 20.90
N ASP A 39 0.92 -4.71 21.53
CA ASP A 39 1.05 -4.49 22.97
C ASP A 39 0.41 -3.17 23.44
N ARG A 40 0.38 -2.17 22.56
CA ARG A 40 -0.26 -0.86 22.79
C ARG A 40 -1.65 -0.74 22.15
N GLY A 41 -2.20 -1.84 21.66
CA GLY A 41 -3.45 -1.86 20.90
C GLY A 41 -3.28 -1.47 19.42
N PRO A 42 -4.39 -1.24 18.71
CA PRO A 42 -4.38 -0.92 17.28
C PRO A 42 -3.69 0.42 16.97
N GLY A 43 -2.97 0.47 15.85
CA GLY A 43 -2.16 1.63 15.51
C GLY A 43 -1.83 1.77 14.03
N VAL A 44 -1.42 2.98 13.68
CA VAL A 44 -1.06 3.41 12.33
C VAL A 44 0.41 3.80 12.32
N PHE A 45 1.16 3.28 11.35
CA PHE A 45 2.60 3.46 11.24
C PHE A 45 2.92 4.16 9.93
N LEU A 46 3.72 5.22 10.02
CA LEU A 46 4.17 5.96 8.85
C LEU A 46 5.40 5.30 8.22
N PRO A 47 5.56 5.42 6.89
CA PRO A 47 6.80 5.05 6.23
C PRO A 47 7.98 5.89 6.76
N THR A 48 9.10 5.24 7.06
CA THR A 48 10.37 5.87 7.44
C THR A 48 11.37 5.93 6.27
N GLY A 49 11.13 5.15 5.21
CA GLY A 49 11.98 5.07 4.04
C GLY A 49 11.49 4.02 3.05
N TRP A 50 12.24 3.82 1.97
CA TRP A 50 11.96 2.80 0.97
C TRP A 50 13.21 1.97 0.69
N ILE A 51 13.05 0.65 0.64
CA ILE A 51 14.10 -0.29 0.21
C ILE A 51 13.55 -1.04 -1.00
N GLN A 52 14.27 -1.01 -2.12
CA GLN A 52 13.83 -1.63 -3.37
C GLN A 52 12.38 -1.25 -3.75
N HIS A 53 12.05 0.05 -3.62
CA HIS A 53 10.72 0.61 -3.87
C HIS A 53 9.60 0.10 -2.94
N ARG A 54 9.92 -0.53 -1.82
CA ARG A 54 8.93 -0.92 -0.80
C ARG A 54 9.04 -0.06 0.44
N ALA A 55 7.91 0.39 0.93
CA ALA A 55 7.83 1.19 2.14
C ALA A 55 8.35 0.40 3.35
N GLN A 56 9.24 1.04 4.10
CA GLN A 56 9.68 0.60 5.41
C GLN A 56 8.89 1.38 6.45
N PHE A 57 8.36 0.71 7.47
CA PHE A 57 7.54 1.34 8.51
C PHE A 57 8.31 1.38 9.82
N GLY A 58 8.17 2.48 10.56
CA GLY A 58 8.80 2.63 11.86
C GLY A 58 8.19 1.70 12.92
N GLU A 59 8.91 1.49 14.02
CA GLU A 59 8.45 0.68 15.15
C GLU A 59 7.43 1.42 16.05
N VAL A 60 7.44 2.76 16.00
CA VAL A 60 6.55 3.60 16.80
C VAL A 60 5.43 4.12 15.91
N GLY A 61 4.21 3.64 16.18
CA GLY A 61 2.98 4.08 15.50
C GLY A 61 2.16 5.07 16.33
N ALA A 62 1.19 5.71 15.68
CA ALA A 62 0.14 6.49 16.31
C ALA A 62 -1.05 5.59 16.67
N ALA A 63 -1.50 5.65 17.92
CA ALA A 63 -2.72 4.95 18.35
C ALA A 63 -3.95 5.56 17.67
N ILE A 64 -4.90 4.72 17.26
CA ILE A 64 -6.17 5.21 16.70
C ILE A 64 -7.10 5.68 17.84
N PRO A 65 -7.88 6.75 17.67
CA PRO A 65 -8.73 7.28 18.73
C PRO A 65 -10.01 6.45 18.93
N SER A 66 -10.38 5.63 17.96
CA SER A 66 -11.58 4.79 17.97
C SER A 66 -11.56 3.76 16.84
N ALA A 67 -12.28 2.64 17.02
CA ALA A 67 -12.65 1.73 15.95
C ALA A 67 -13.44 2.45 14.85
N ARG A 68 -14.31 3.42 15.20
CA ARG A 68 -14.97 4.29 14.22
C ARG A 68 -13.98 5.03 13.31
N TRP A 69 -12.90 5.58 13.87
CA TRP A 69 -11.87 6.26 13.07
C TRP A 69 -11.20 5.31 12.06
N SER A 70 -10.95 4.05 12.45
CA SER A 70 -10.32 3.07 11.54
C SER A 70 -11.12 2.82 10.26
N ARG A 71 -12.44 3.07 10.26
CA ARG A 71 -13.30 2.97 9.07
C ARG A 71 -13.06 4.07 8.03
N THR A 72 -12.29 5.11 8.39
CA THR A 72 -11.83 6.13 7.45
C THR A 72 -10.61 5.68 6.66
N LEU A 73 -9.97 4.56 7.04
CA LEU A 73 -8.87 4.02 6.28
C LEU A 73 -9.37 3.42 4.96
N ASP A 74 -8.70 3.80 3.88
CA ASP A 74 -9.02 3.33 2.54
C ASP A 74 -8.01 2.25 2.13
N PRO A 75 -8.43 0.98 1.96
CA PRO A 75 -7.53 -0.15 1.79
C PRO A 75 -6.72 -0.08 0.50
N LEU A 76 -5.48 -0.56 0.58
CA LEU A 76 -4.57 -0.70 -0.55
C LEU A 76 -4.18 -2.16 -0.72
N ALA A 77 -3.97 -2.57 -1.98
CA ALA A 77 -3.38 -3.87 -2.25
C ALA A 77 -1.96 -3.91 -1.66
N PRO A 78 -1.52 -5.03 -1.06
CA PRO A 78 -0.16 -5.13 -0.51
C PRO A 78 0.91 -4.82 -1.56
N GLU A 79 2.01 -4.18 -1.15
CA GLU A 79 3.20 -4.12 -2.01
C GLU A 79 3.75 -5.52 -2.29
N GLY A 80 4.39 -5.71 -3.45
CA GLY A 80 5.00 -6.98 -3.80
C GLY A 80 4.98 -7.27 -5.30
N VAL A 81 5.20 -8.52 -5.65
CA VAL A 81 5.22 -8.99 -7.04
C VAL A 81 3.81 -9.34 -7.50
N TYR A 82 3.46 -8.86 -8.68
CA TYR A 82 2.18 -9.06 -9.33
C TYR A 82 2.38 -9.50 -10.78
N ARG A 83 1.37 -10.17 -11.31
CA ARG A 83 1.20 -10.47 -12.72
C ARG A 83 0.09 -9.59 -13.28
N VAL A 84 0.30 -9.03 -14.47
CA VAL A 84 -0.74 -8.28 -15.20
C VAL A 84 -1.78 -9.26 -15.76
N ARG A 85 -3.04 -9.16 -15.35
CA ARG A 85 -4.15 -9.98 -15.88
C ARG A 85 -4.76 -9.38 -17.14
N GLU A 86 -4.93 -8.06 -17.12
CA GLU A 86 -5.52 -7.28 -18.21
C GLU A 86 -4.54 -6.20 -18.63
N PRO A 87 -4.20 -6.08 -19.93
CA PRO A 87 -3.29 -5.05 -20.39
C PRO A 87 -3.75 -3.64 -20.02
N PHE A 88 -2.80 -2.76 -19.74
CA PHE A 88 -3.08 -1.36 -19.45
C PHE A 88 -1.92 -0.45 -19.83
N TYR A 89 -2.22 0.82 -20.02
CA TYR A 89 -1.21 1.85 -20.16
C TYR A 89 -0.97 2.56 -18.83
N CYS A 90 0.25 3.05 -18.58
CA CYS A 90 0.55 3.77 -17.34
C CYS A 90 -0.31 5.02 -17.12
N CYS A 91 -0.73 5.68 -18.20
CA CYS A 91 -1.52 6.91 -18.17
C CYS A 91 -2.29 7.11 -19.48
N GLU A 92 -3.13 8.14 -19.53
CA GLU A 92 -3.93 8.52 -20.71
C GLU A 92 -3.08 8.78 -21.96
N LYS A 93 -1.85 9.27 -21.79
CA LYS A 93 -0.90 9.50 -22.89
C LYS A 93 -0.28 8.22 -23.45
N GLN A 94 -0.60 7.06 -22.86
CA GLN A 94 -0.17 5.76 -23.34
C GLN A 94 1.35 5.58 -23.46
N CYS A 95 2.13 6.23 -22.59
CA CYS A 95 3.59 6.24 -22.66
C CYS A 95 4.24 4.85 -22.52
N ARG A 96 3.56 3.91 -21.86
CA ARG A 96 4.03 2.53 -21.67
C ARG A 96 2.85 1.57 -21.59
N LEU A 97 2.89 0.51 -22.38
CA LEU A 97 1.98 -0.64 -22.28
C LEU A 97 2.55 -1.66 -21.28
N PHE A 98 1.68 -2.16 -20.39
CA PHE A 98 1.90 -3.32 -19.56
C PHE A 98 1.08 -4.46 -20.14
N GLU A 99 1.76 -5.41 -20.77
CA GLU A 99 1.12 -6.53 -21.44
C GLU A 99 0.63 -7.59 -20.45
N ARG A 100 -0.32 -8.42 -20.88
CA ARG A 100 -0.79 -9.56 -20.11
C ARG A 100 0.39 -10.48 -19.75
N ASP A 101 0.32 -11.05 -18.56
CA ASP A 101 1.31 -11.95 -17.97
C ASP A 101 2.67 -11.33 -17.64
N LEU A 102 2.86 -10.04 -17.90
CA LEU A 102 4.06 -9.32 -17.46
C LEU A 102 4.15 -9.34 -15.92
N LEU A 103 5.33 -9.69 -15.40
CA LEU A 103 5.66 -9.57 -13.99
C LEU A 103 6.05 -8.13 -13.67
N VAL A 104 5.45 -7.61 -12.61
CA VAL A 104 5.66 -6.24 -12.13
C VAL A 104 5.74 -6.21 -10.62
N GLN A 105 6.38 -5.20 -10.06
CA GLN A 105 6.26 -4.88 -8.64
C GLN A 105 5.23 -3.76 -8.46
N LEU A 106 4.31 -3.94 -7.53
CA LEU A 106 3.44 -2.89 -7.01
C LEU A 106 4.09 -2.26 -5.77
N ALA A 107 4.19 -0.93 -5.80
CA ALA A 107 4.72 -0.07 -4.75
C ALA A 107 3.81 1.14 -4.55
N TYR A 108 4.07 1.94 -3.52
CA TYR A 108 3.34 3.20 -3.30
C TYR A 108 4.25 4.39 -2.98
N THR A 109 3.81 5.59 -3.36
CA THR A 109 4.40 6.86 -2.91
C THR A 109 4.00 7.18 -1.46
N PRO A 110 4.62 8.18 -0.81
CA PRO A 110 4.18 8.64 0.51
C PRO A 110 2.72 9.14 0.55
N GLU A 111 2.18 9.57 -0.59
CA GLU A 111 0.78 10.01 -0.79
C GLU A 111 -0.18 8.85 -1.12
N ALA A 112 0.31 7.61 -1.00
CA ALA A 112 -0.40 6.38 -1.33
C ALA A 112 -0.82 6.26 -2.80
N ALA A 113 -0.09 6.90 -3.72
CA ALA A 113 -0.30 6.72 -5.15
C ALA A 113 0.38 5.41 -5.62
N PRO A 114 -0.31 4.53 -6.37
CA PRO A 114 0.28 3.29 -6.84
C PRO A 114 1.38 3.53 -7.88
N VAL A 115 2.47 2.78 -7.74
CA VAL A 115 3.61 2.76 -8.67
C VAL A 115 3.80 1.32 -9.16
N VAL A 116 3.85 1.13 -10.47
CA VAL A 116 4.12 -0.16 -11.11
C VAL A 116 5.52 -0.14 -11.73
N LEU A 117 6.37 -1.06 -11.28
CA LEU A 117 7.72 -1.25 -11.77
C LEU A 117 7.81 -2.54 -12.57
N VAL A 118 8.49 -2.50 -13.72
CA VAL A 118 8.82 -3.74 -14.45
C VAL A 118 10.14 -4.30 -13.96
N PHE A 119 10.29 -5.61 -14.01
CA PHE A 119 11.55 -6.27 -13.73
C PHE A 119 12.49 -6.19 -14.94
N ALA A 120 13.78 -6.03 -14.67
CA ALA A 120 14.84 -6.21 -15.65
C ALA A 120 15.82 -7.27 -15.14
N ALA A 121 16.40 -8.03 -16.06
CA ALA A 121 17.49 -8.93 -15.73
C ALA A 121 18.77 -8.12 -15.48
N ARG A 122 19.40 -8.31 -14.31
CA ARG A 122 20.72 -7.77 -13.97
C ARG A 122 21.49 -8.82 -13.18
N ASP A 123 22.70 -9.13 -13.63
CA ASP A 123 23.61 -10.09 -12.97
C ASP A 123 22.95 -11.44 -12.64
N GLY A 124 22.09 -11.93 -13.54
CA GLY A 124 21.37 -13.20 -13.37
C GLY A 124 20.13 -13.13 -12.47
N ALA A 125 19.78 -11.95 -11.93
CA ALA A 125 18.60 -11.73 -11.10
C ALA A 125 17.57 -10.83 -11.78
N LEU A 126 16.29 -10.99 -11.44
CA LEU A 126 15.24 -10.04 -11.79
C LEU A 126 15.18 -8.94 -10.72
N VAL A 127 15.43 -7.70 -11.11
CA VAL A 127 15.38 -6.54 -10.21
C VAL A 127 14.40 -5.49 -10.72
N PRO A 128 13.67 -4.78 -9.83
CA PRO A 128 12.82 -3.67 -10.25
C PRO A 128 13.64 -2.64 -11.03
N SER A 129 13.10 -2.15 -12.14
CA SER A 129 13.81 -1.22 -13.03
C SER A 129 13.22 0.19 -12.99
N GLY A 130 14.13 1.17 -12.95
CA GLY A 130 13.81 2.59 -13.10
C GLY A 130 12.95 3.17 -11.97
N PRO A 131 12.47 4.41 -12.12
CA PRO A 131 11.66 5.10 -11.09
C PRO A 131 10.23 4.54 -10.92
N GLY A 132 9.83 3.52 -11.70
CA GLY A 132 8.46 3.02 -11.77
C GLY A 132 7.52 3.94 -12.56
N ASN A 133 6.29 3.48 -12.77
CA ASN A 133 5.23 4.25 -13.44
C ASN A 133 4.11 4.50 -12.45
N LEU A 134 3.75 5.76 -12.21
CA LEU A 134 2.51 6.09 -11.52
C LEU A 134 1.33 5.58 -12.35
N VAL A 135 0.37 4.96 -11.67
CA VAL A 135 -0.87 4.49 -12.30
C VAL A 135 -2.07 4.89 -11.45
N GLU A 136 -3.23 4.95 -12.08
CA GLU A 136 -4.48 5.15 -11.36
C GLU A 136 -4.75 3.97 -10.41
N ARG A 137 -5.42 4.24 -9.28
CA ARG A 137 -5.78 3.19 -8.30
C ARG A 137 -6.65 2.10 -8.90
N ALA A 138 -7.56 2.45 -9.81
CA ALA A 138 -8.41 1.48 -10.50
C ALA A 138 -7.57 0.46 -11.33
N THR A 139 -6.39 0.85 -11.81
CA THR A 139 -5.49 -0.04 -12.56
C THR A 139 -4.96 -1.20 -11.72
N VAL A 140 -4.85 -1.03 -10.40
CA VAL A 140 -4.39 -2.11 -9.50
C VAL A 140 -5.31 -3.32 -9.56
N ALA A 141 -6.61 -3.14 -9.85
CA ALA A 141 -7.54 -4.25 -10.05
C ALA A 141 -7.17 -5.15 -11.25
N ARG A 142 -6.38 -4.65 -12.21
CA ARG A 142 -5.90 -5.43 -13.37
C ARG A 142 -4.70 -6.31 -13.04
N LEU A 143 -4.20 -6.26 -11.80
CA LEU A 143 -3.09 -7.05 -11.31
C LEU A 143 -3.58 -8.26 -10.53
N SER A 144 -2.76 -9.31 -10.44
CA SER A 144 -2.94 -10.42 -9.50
C SER A 144 -1.65 -10.68 -8.73
N PRO A 145 -1.71 -10.82 -7.39
CA PRO A 145 -0.50 -11.04 -6.60
C PRO A 145 0.15 -12.37 -6.95
N VAL A 146 1.47 -12.38 -6.98
CA VAL A 146 2.29 -13.57 -7.17
C VAL A 146 3.05 -13.83 -5.88
N LYS A 147 2.92 -15.03 -5.33
CA LYS A 147 3.74 -15.44 -4.19
C LYS A 147 5.15 -15.75 -4.67
N VAL A 148 6.14 -15.05 -4.12
CA VAL A 148 7.55 -15.29 -4.40
C VAL A 148 8.23 -15.73 -3.10
N SER A 149 8.82 -16.92 -3.11
CA SER A 149 9.61 -17.45 -2.00
C SER A 149 10.96 -16.73 -1.91
N GLY A 150 11.42 -16.42 -0.70
CA GLY A 150 12.69 -15.69 -0.48
C GLY A 150 12.60 -14.19 -0.76
N TRP A 151 11.38 -13.65 -0.92
CA TRP A 151 11.12 -12.23 -1.08
C TRP A 151 10.86 -11.61 0.29
N THR A 152 11.90 -11.09 0.95
CA THR A 152 11.82 -10.37 2.24
C THR A 152 12.01 -8.88 2.04
#